data_AF-A0A0X3QH45-F1
#
_entry.id   AF-A0A0X3QH45-F1
#
_cell.length_a   1.000
_cell.length_b   1.000
_cell.length_c   1.000
_cell.angle_alpha   90.00
_cell.angle_beta   90.00
_cell.angle_gamma   90.00
#
_symmetry.space_group_name_H-M   'P 1'
#
loop_
_entity.id
_entity.type
_entity.pdbx_description
1 polymer ?
#
loop_
_entity_poly.entity_id
_entity_poly.type
_entity_poly.pdbx_seq_one_letter_code
_entity_poly.pdbx_strand_id
1 'polypeptide(L)'
;MSFVTDSFIIIVSQLFFFLGGWLFFLRKLFRDYEVQQKIVLMVFSFTFSLSCLTFELVIFEILDILESSSRRFHWRLVLVITLVDVIIVLPIVISHYLAVSLRFIPNKSTFRLGVSLSFFLVYLYLFWKLGDSFPISSPRHSLFSIEPCIGRVGVIGVTIMALLSGFGAVNYPYTCMSLFAQPVSQEDIQASEKRLLQTYGMLLAKKRRLVQVETERKCATTNSSNRFWGVIKAVGTSFVNSSVSTKALREEVCHHILFIYLTHCLLVFQPIL
;
A
#
# COMPACT_ATOMS: atom_id res chain seq x y z
N MET A 1 -4.43 -37.41 -34.21
CA MET A 1 -3.26 -36.61 -34.64
C MET A 1 -3.32 -35.16 -34.13
N SER A 2 -4.50 -34.58 -33.90
CA SER A 2 -4.62 -33.24 -33.29
C SER A 2 -4.12 -33.19 -31.84
N PHE A 3 -4.57 -34.09 -30.96
CA PHE A 3 -4.17 -34.09 -29.54
C PHE A 3 -2.64 -34.05 -29.29
N VAL A 4 -1.86 -34.85 -30.02
CA VAL A 4 -0.39 -34.87 -29.87
C VAL A 4 0.24 -33.56 -30.36
N THR A 5 -0.32 -32.98 -31.43
CA THR A 5 0.13 -31.69 -31.97
C THR A 5 -0.19 -30.57 -31.00
N ASP A 6 -1.39 -30.56 -30.43
CA ASP A 6 -1.83 -29.59 -29.42
C ASP A 6 -0.97 -29.67 -28.16
N SER A 7 -0.69 -30.89 -27.67
CA SER A 7 0.22 -31.09 -26.53
C SER A 7 1.64 -30.65 -26.84
N PHE A 8 2.12 -30.87 -28.06
CA PHE A 8 3.44 -30.39 -28.48
C PHE A 8 3.52 -28.87 -28.47
N ILE A 9 2.50 -28.18 -29.01
CA ILE A 9 2.43 -26.70 -28.99
C ILE A 9 2.51 -26.17 -27.55
N ILE A 10 1.71 -26.74 -26.64
CA ILE A 10 1.67 -26.32 -25.23
C ILE A 10 3.00 -26.62 -24.50
N ILE A 11 3.64 -27.76 -24.78
CA ILE A 11 4.93 -28.09 -24.17
C ILE A 11 6.02 -27.14 -24.68
N VAL A 12 6.01 -26.81 -25.98
CA VAL A 12 6.97 -25.88 -26.56
C VAL A 12 6.76 -24.47 -25.99
N SER A 13 5.52 -23.99 -25.87
CA SER A 13 5.24 -22.69 -25.27
C SER A 13 5.64 -22.65 -23.79
N GLN A 14 5.38 -23.73 -23.04
CA GLN A 14 5.83 -23.88 -21.66
C GLN A 14 7.36 -23.80 -21.53
N LEU A 15 8.09 -24.52 -22.37
CA LEU A 15 9.56 -24.46 -22.35
C LEU A 15 10.05 -23.04 -22.69
N PHE A 16 9.43 -22.39 -23.66
CA PHE A 16 9.76 -21.03 -24.05
C PHE A 16 9.53 -20.03 -22.90
N PHE A 17 8.38 -20.09 -22.22
CA PHE A 17 8.10 -19.23 -21.07
C PHE A 17 9.00 -19.54 -19.87
N PHE A 18 9.33 -20.81 -19.64
CA PHE A 18 10.26 -21.20 -18.59
C PHE A 18 11.67 -20.67 -18.86
N LEU A 19 12.18 -20.81 -20.09
CA LEU A 19 13.45 -20.24 -20.52
C LEU A 19 13.45 -18.72 -20.43
N GLY A 20 12.35 -18.07 -20.84
CA GLY A 20 12.16 -16.63 -20.74
C GLY A 20 12.18 -16.14 -19.29
N GLY A 21 11.43 -16.80 -18.40
CA GLY A 21 11.42 -16.51 -16.96
C GLY A 21 12.78 -16.70 -16.31
N TRP A 22 13.45 -17.81 -16.63
CA TRP A 22 14.80 -18.11 -16.15
C TRP A 22 15.82 -17.06 -16.61
N LEU A 23 15.82 -16.70 -17.89
CA LEU A 23 16.71 -15.68 -18.45
C LEU A 23 16.43 -14.28 -17.90
N PHE A 24 15.17 -13.90 -17.78
CA PHE A 24 14.76 -12.61 -17.21
C PHE A 24 15.23 -12.48 -15.76
N PHE A 25 15.05 -13.52 -14.96
CA PHE A 25 15.49 -13.54 -13.57
C PHE A 25 17.02 -13.51 -13.45
N LEU A 26 17.73 -14.33 -14.22
CA LEU A 26 19.19 -14.34 -14.24
C LEU A 26 19.80 -12.99 -14.61
N ARG A 27 19.21 -12.26 -15.56
CA ARG A 27 19.77 -10.99 -16.03
C ARG A 27 19.38 -9.78 -15.17
N LYS A 28 18.16 -9.74 -14.62
CA LYS A 28 17.62 -8.51 -14.01
C LYS A 28 17.55 -8.55 -12.50
N LEU A 29 17.36 -9.72 -11.87
CA LEU A 29 17.17 -9.82 -10.41
C LEU A 29 18.44 -10.26 -9.66
N PHE A 30 19.29 -11.09 -10.27
CA PHE A 30 20.52 -11.59 -9.63
C PHE A 30 21.73 -10.67 -9.74
N ARG A 31 21.60 -9.51 -10.40
CA ARG A 31 22.73 -8.56 -10.47
C ARG A 31 23.16 -8.11 -9.07
N ASP A 32 22.25 -8.17 -8.08
CA ASP A 32 22.48 -7.67 -6.71
C ASP A 32 22.16 -8.71 -5.58
N TYR A 33 21.82 -9.96 -5.90
CA TYR A 33 21.48 -10.99 -4.88
C TYR A 33 22.62 -12.00 -4.69
N GLU A 34 23.44 -11.80 -3.65
CA GLU A 34 24.65 -12.59 -3.34
C GLU A 34 24.40 -14.02 -2.85
N VAL A 35 23.14 -14.47 -2.70
CA VAL A 35 22.79 -15.79 -2.16
C VAL A 35 22.18 -16.69 -3.24
N GLN A 36 23.02 -17.50 -3.90
CA GLN A 36 22.64 -18.37 -5.02
C GLN A 36 21.85 -19.63 -4.59
N GLN A 37 20.58 -19.47 -4.20
CA GLN A 37 19.70 -20.62 -4.01
C GLN A 37 18.99 -21.00 -5.32
N LYS A 38 19.55 -22.00 -6.03
CA LYS A 38 19.02 -22.49 -7.31
C LYS A 38 17.55 -22.96 -7.22
N ILE A 39 17.13 -23.46 -6.05
CA ILE A 39 15.77 -23.97 -5.84
C ILE A 39 14.73 -22.85 -5.96
N VAL A 40 14.99 -21.67 -5.37
CA VAL A 40 14.05 -20.52 -5.44
C VAL A 40 13.88 -20.07 -6.87
N LEU A 41 14.97 -20.02 -7.61
CA LEU A 41 14.96 -19.63 -9.02
C LEU A 41 14.17 -20.63 -9.89
N MET A 42 14.36 -21.93 -9.67
CA MET A 42 13.61 -22.96 -10.37
C MET A 42 12.11 -22.88 -10.06
N VAL A 43 11.74 -22.78 -8.78
CA VAL A 43 10.34 -22.67 -8.35
C VAL A 43 9.71 -21.40 -8.92
N PHE A 44 10.38 -20.25 -8.81
CA PHE A 44 9.88 -19.00 -9.37
C PHE A 44 9.64 -19.10 -10.89
N SER A 45 10.65 -19.58 -11.64
CA SER A 45 10.55 -19.67 -13.11
C SER A 45 9.46 -20.64 -13.53
N PHE A 46 9.24 -21.70 -12.76
CA PHE A 46 8.15 -22.65 -12.95
C PHE A 46 6.78 -22.01 -12.71
N THR A 47 6.57 -21.33 -11.57
CA THR A 47 5.32 -20.62 -11.26
C THR A 47 5.01 -19.53 -12.30
N PHE A 48 6.02 -18.79 -12.74
CA PHE A 48 5.87 -17.80 -13.81
C PHE A 48 5.41 -18.44 -15.12
N SER A 49 6.06 -19.55 -15.52
CA SER A 49 5.71 -20.28 -16.73
C SER A 49 4.27 -20.82 -16.68
N LEU A 50 3.85 -21.40 -15.55
CA LEU A 50 2.47 -21.87 -15.34
C LEU A 50 1.44 -20.73 -15.44
N SER A 51 1.80 -19.53 -14.95
CA SER A 51 0.95 -18.35 -15.05
C SER A 51 0.78 -17.90 -16.50
N CYS A 52 1.88 -17.87 -17.27
CA CYS A 52 1.85 -17.57 -18.71
C CYS A 52 1.04 -18.61 -19.50
N LEU A 53 1.21 -19.91 -19.21
CA LEU A 53 0.40 -20.97 -19.83
C LEU A 53 -1.09 -20.82 -19.54
N THR A 54 -1.46 -20.48 -18.31
CA THR A 54 -2.88 -20.30 -17.96
C THR A 54 -3.49 -19.17 -18.77
N PHE A 55 -2.75 -18.08 -18.98
CA PHE A 55 -3.16 -16.97 -19.83
C PHE A 55 -3.20 -17.35 -21.32
N GLU A 56 -2.19 -18.08 -21.81
CA GLU A 56 -2.15 -18.57 -23.20
C GLU A 56 -3.32 -19.50 -23.51
N LEU A 57 -3.68 -20.40 -22.58
CA LEU A 57 -4.83 -21.29 -22.71
C LEU A 57 -6.18 -20.53 -22.76
N VAL A 58 -6.28 -19.37 -22.10
CA VAL A 58 -7.45 -18.49 -22.24
C VAL A 58 -7.48 -17.87 -23.64
N ILE A 59 -6.34 -17.45 -24.18
CA ILE A 59 -6.26 -16.91 -25.55
C ILE A 59 -6.64 -17.98 -26.58
N PHE A 60 -6.14 -19.21 -26.43
CA PHE A 60 -6.47 -20.32 -27.32
C PHE A 60 -7.93 -20.76 -27.23
N GLU A 61 -8.59 -20.57 -26.07
CA GLU A 61 -10.04 -20.72 -25.94
C GLU A 61 -10.79 -19.66 -26.77
N ILE A 62 -10.37 -18.39 -26.69
CA ILE A 62 -11.04 -17.28 -27.41
C ILE A 62 -10.86 -17.39 -28.92
N LEU A 63 -9.67 -17.83 -29.38
CA LEU A 63 -9.36 -17.97 -30.80
C LEU A 63 -9.82 -19.31 -31.40
N ASP A 64 -10.32 -20.24 -30.58
CA ASP A 64 -10.78 -21.59 -30.95
C ASP A 64 -9.79 -22.39 -31.83
N ILE A 65 -8.48 -22.20 -31.58
CA ILE A 65 -7.39 -22.85 -32.35
C ILE A 65 -7.23 -24.32 -31.93
N LEU A 66 -7.54 -24.64 -30.67
CA LEU A 66 -7.27 -25.94 -30.06
C LEU A 66 -8.52 -26.84 -30.03
N GLU A 67 -8.35 -28.14 -30.29
CA GLU A 67 -9.45 -29.10 -30.28
C GLU A 67 -10.18 -29.11 -28.92
N SER A 68 -11.51 -29.05 -28.93
CA SER A 68 -12.36 -28.96 -27.73
C SER A 68 -12.12 -30.05 -26.68
N SER A 69 -11.74 -31.25 -27.11
CA SER A 69 -11.42 -32.39 -26.22
C SER A 69 -10.07 -32.20 -25.51
N SER A 70 -9.05 -31.82 -26.30
CA SER A 70 -7.68 -31.53 -25.87
C SER A 70 -7.64 -30.34 -24.91
N ARG A 71 -8.39 -29.28 -25.21
CA ARG A 71 -8.45 -28.04 -24.43
C ARG A 71 -8.88 -28.27 -22.99
N ARG A 72 -9.97 -29.03 -22.77
CA ARG A 72 -10.48 -29.34 -21.43
C ARG A 72 -9.47 -30.14 -20.60
N PHE A 73 -8.74 -31.05 -21.24
CA PHE A 73 -7.70 -31.82 -20.58
C PHE A 73 -6.54 -30.93 -20.12
N HIS A 74 -6.00 -30.10 -21.02
CA HIS A 74 -4.90 -29.18 -20.70
C HIS A 74 -5.30 -28.12 -19.67
N TRP A 75 -6.51 -27.57 -19.75
CA TRP A 75 -7.06 -26.69 -18.72
C TRP A 75 -7.13 -27.35 -17.35
N ARG A 76 -7.66 -28.57 -17.27
CA ARG A 76 -7.72 -29.31 -16.00
C ARG A 76 -6.32 -29.58 -15.46
N LEU A 77 -5.39 -29.99 -16.33
CA LEU A 77 -4.02 -30.28 -15.96
C LEU A 77 -3.31 -29.03 -15.42
N VAL A 78 -3.33 -27.91 -16.15
CA VAL A 78 -2.63 -26.68 -15.73
C VAL A 78 -3.22 -26.13 -14.42
N LEU A 79 -4.53 -26.20 -14.24
CA LEU A 79 -5.19 -25.75 -13.01
C LEU A 79 -4.79 -26.62 -11.82
N VAL A 80 -4.72 -27.94 -11.99
CA VAL A 80 -4.27 -28.86 -10.93
C VAL A 80 -2.81 -28.61 -10.57
N ILE A 81 -1.92 -28.46 -11.57
CA ILE A 81 -0.51 -28.17 -11.30
C ILE A 81 -0.36 -26.83 -10.59
N THR A 82 -1.08 -25.79 -11.02
CA THR A 82 -1.05 -24.46 -10.39
C THR A 82 -1.59 -24.49 -8.96
N LEU A 83 -2.63 -25.29 -8.69
CA LEU A 83 -3.14 -25.50 -7.33
C LEU A 83 -2.10 -26.18 -6.42
N VAL A 84 -1.43 -27.22 -6.93
CA VAL A 84 -0.36 -27.91 -6.20
C VAL A 84 0.81 -26.96 -5.93
N ASP A 85 1.18 -26.13 -6.92
CA ASP A 85 2.25 -25.14 -6.78
C ASP A 85 1.94 -24.14 -5.65
N VAL A 86 0.73 -23.57 -5.64
CA VAL A 86 0.33 -22.56 -4.66
C VAL A 86 0.10 -23.13 -3.26
N ILE A 87 -0.50 -24.31 -3.12
CA ILE A 87 -0.89 -24.87 -1.82
C ILE A 87 0.24 -25.66 -1.17
N ILE A 88 1.08 -26.33 -1.96
CA ILE A 88 2.10 -27.26 -1.45
C ILE A 88 3.50 -26.72 -1.69
N VAL A 89 3.86 -26.41 -2.94
CA VAL A 89 5.25 -26.09 -3.30
C VAL A 89 5.69 -24.76 -2.68
N LEU A 90 4.95 -23.67 -2.92
CA LEU A 90 5.31 -22.34 -2.40
C LEU A 90 5.39 -22.30 -0.86
N PRO A 91 4.41 -22.83 -0.09
CA PRO A 91 4.46 -22.78 1.37
C PRO A 91 5.59 -23.61 1.97
N ILE A 92 5.93 -24.77 1.37
CA ILE A 92 7.09 -25.57 1.79
C ILE A 92 8.38 -24.77 1.62
N VAL A 93 8.57 -24.14 0.46
CA VAL A 93 9.76 -23.34 0.17
C VAL A 93 9.85 -22.15 1.15
N ILE A 94 8.77 -21.40 1.33
CA ILE A 94 8.74 -20.24 2.24
C ILE A 94 8.98 -20.66 3.69
N SER A 95 8.33 -21.72 4.16
CA SER A 95 8.50 -22.22 5.54
C SER A 95 9.93 -22.69 5.83
N HIS A 96 10.59 -23.32 4.86
CA HIS A 96 12.00 -23.70 4.98
C HIS A 96 12.90 -22.48 5.14
N TYR A 97 12.70 -21.44 4.30
CA TYR A 97 13.48 -20.20 4.42
C TYR A 97 13.19 -19.45 5.73
N LEU A 98 11.93 -19.44 6.18
CA LEU A 98 11.56 -18.84 7.45
C LEU A 98 12.25 -19.56 8.62
N ALA A 99 12.28 -20.89 8.61
CA ALA A 99 12.97 -21.69 9.62
C ALA A 99 14.49 -21.48 9.60
N VAL A 100 15.11 -21.25 8.44
CA VAL A 100 16.54 -20.93 8.34
C VAL A 100 16.85 -19.49 8.78
N SER A 101 15.93 -18.54 8.55
CA SER A 101 16.10 -17.13 8.92
C SER A 101 16.09 -16.91 10.44
N LEU A 102 15.36 -17.74 11.19
CA LEU A 102 15.27 -17.64 12.64
C LEU A 102 16.57 -18.11 13.31
N ARG A 103 17.40 -17.15 13.74
CA ARG A 103 18.66 -17.38 14.48
C ARG A 103 18.50 -18.15 15.80
N PHE A 104 17.29 -18.26 16.32
CA PHE A 104 16.98 -18.88 17.63
C PHE A 104 16.99 -20.42 17.58
N ILE A 105 17.07 -21.01 16.39
CA ILE A 105 16.90 -22.46 16.20
C ILE A 105 18.27 -23.16 16.23
N PRO A 106 18.45 -24.21 17.06
CA PRO A 106 19.71 -24.95 17.12
C PRO A 106 20.07 -25.54 15.75
N ASN A 107 21.36 -25.51 15.40
CA ASN A 107 21.90 -25.88 14.07
C ASN A 107 21.73 -27.38 13.69
N LYS A 108 20.95 -28.15 14.44
CA LYS A 108 20.63 -29.55 14.09
C LYS A 108 19.65 -29.56 12.92
N SER A 109 20.07 -30.16 11.80
CA SER A 109 19.28 -30.21 10.57
C SER A 109 17.90 -30.85 10.74
N THR A 110 17.78 -31.87 11.60
CA THR A 110 16.52 -32.55 11.91
C THR A 110 15.53 -31.64 12.63
N PHE A 111 16.02 -30.81 13.56
CA PHE A 111 15.18 -29.87 14.31
C PHE A 111 14.70 -28.73 13.40
N ARG A 112 15.56 -28.20 12.52
CA ARG A 112 15.15 -27.19 11.51
C ARG A 112 14.07 -27.71 10.57
N LEU A 113 14.21 -28.95 10.10
CA LEU A 113 13.21 -29.56 9.23
C LEU A 113 11.89 -29.78 9.97
N GLY A 114 11.93 -30.17 11.25
CA GLY A 114 10.75 -30.27 12.10
C GLY A 114 10.03 -28.92 12.30
N VAL A 115 10.78 -27.83 12.49
CA VAL A 115 10.21 -26.48 12.61
C VAL A 115 9.60 -26.01 11.27
N SER A 116 10.28 -26.23 10.15
CA SER A 116 9.73 -25.93 8.82
C SER A 116 8.43 -26.72 8.55
N LEU A 117 8.40 -28.01 8.90
CA LEU A 117 7.19 -28.82 8.79
C LEU A 117 6.06 -28.29 9.69
N SER A 118 6.40 -27.84 10.90
CA SER A 118 5.41 -27.22 11.80
C SER A 118 4.80 -25.96 11.19
N PHE A 119 5.61 -25.04 10.65
CA PHE A 119 5.09 -23.86 9.95
C PHE A 119 4.23 -24.21 8.74
N PHE A 120 4.62 -25.24 7.97
CA PHE A 120 3.82 -25.74 6.85
C PHE A 120 2.46 -26.31 7.31
N LEU A 121 2.44 -27.10 8.38
CA LEU A 121 1.19 -27.64 8.95
C LEU A 121 0.29 -26.53 9.50
N VAL A 122 0.86 -25.51 10.14
CA VAL A 122 0.11 -24.32 10.60
C VAL A 122 -0.49 -23.58 9.40
N TYR A 123 0.26 -23.41 8.31
CA TYR A 123 -0.26 -22.82 7.08
C TYR A 123 -1.43 -23.65 6.51
N LEU A 124 -1.29 -24.97 6.42
CA LEU A 124 -2.38 -25.84 5.95
C LEU A 124 -3.62 -25.78 6.86
N TYR A 125 -3.42 -25.71 8.18
CA TYR A 125 -4.52 -25.55 9.13
C TYR A 125 -5.24 -24.21 8.95
N LEU A 126 -4.50 -23.11 8.78
CA LEU A 126 -5.07 -21.79 8.48
C LEU A 126 -5.82 -21.79 7.15
N PHE A 127 -5.24 -22.39 6.11
CA PHE A 127 -5.87 -22.54 4.81
C PHE A 127 -7.18 -23.33 4.89
N TRP A 128 -7.20 -24.41 5.69
CA TRP A 128 -8.41 -25.18 5.94
C TRP A 128 -9.47 -24.33 6.66
N LYS A 129 -9.09 -23.65 7.75
CA LYS A 129 -9.99 -22.83 8.57
C LYS A 129 -10.57 -21.63 7.82
N LEU A 130 -9.78 -21.01 6.95
CA LEU A 130 -10.24 -19.95 6.04
C LEU A 130 -11.27 -20.49 5.03
N GLY A 131 -11.10 -21.73 4.60
CA GLY A 131 -12.03 -22.40 3.69
C GLY A 131 -13.39 -22.76 4.29
N ASP A 132 -13.46 -22.99 5.61
CA ASP A 132 -14.72 -23.33 6.31
C ASP A 132 -15.65 -22.11 6.48
N SER A 133 -15.10 -20.90 6.39
CA SER A 133 -15.88 -19.66 6.46
C SER A 133 -16.72 -19.39 5.20
N PHE A 134 -16.45 -20.12 4.11
CA PHE A 134 -17.18 -20.01 2.84
C PHE A 134 -17.98 -21.29 2.57
N PRO A 135 -19.32 -21.27 2.72
CA PRO A 135 -20.17 -22.42 2.44
C PRO A 135 -20.35 -22.61 0.92
N ILE A 136 -19.35 -23.18 0.25
CA ILE A 136 -19.46 -23.68 -1.14
C ILE A 136 -19.61 -25.21 -1.12
N SER A 137 -20.41 -25.72 -0.19
CA SER A 137 -20.59 -27.16 0.03
C SER A 137 -21.51 -27.76 -1.03
N SER A 138 -20.91 -28.35 -2.06
CA SER A 138 -21.51 -29.46 -2.80
C SER A 138 -21.52 -30.71 -1.87
N PRO A 139 -22.65 -31.43 -1.71
CA PRO A 139 -22.82 -32.50 -0.72
C PRO A 139 -22.10 -33.82 -1.06
N ARG A 140 -21.06 -33.79 -1.90
CA ARG A 140 -20.23 -34.97 -2.21
C ARG A 140 -18.84 -34.78 -1.61
N HIS A 141 -18.69 -35.26 -0.38
CA HIS A 141 -17.44 -35.26 0.37
C HIS A 141 -16.37 -36.10 -0.32
N SER A 142 -15.49 -35.44 -1.07
CA SER A 142 -14.09 -35.84 -1.22
C SER A 142 -13.26 -34.68 -0.67
N LEU A 143 -12.50 -34.93 0.39
CA LEU A 143 -11.63 -33.94 1.06
C LEU A 143 -10.56 -33.35 0.11
N PHE A 144 -10.45 -33.85 -1.13
CA PHE A 144 -9.51 -33.44 -2.17
C PHE A 144 -10.20 -33.18 -3.53
N SER A 145 -11.49 -32.83 -3.55
CA SER A 145 -12.11 -32.40 -4.81
C SER A 145 -11.53 -31.04 -5.27
N ILE A 146 -11.18 -30.93 -6.55
CA ILE A 146 -10.48 -29.77 -7.13
C ILE A 146 -11.37 -28.51 -7.12
N GLU A 147 -12.69 -28.68 -7.25
CA GLU A 147 -13.70 -27.62 -7.35
C GLU A 147 -13.79 -26.70 -6.12
N PRO A 148 -13.91 -27.21 -4.88
CA PRO A 148 -13.87 -26.34 -3.70
C PRO A 148 -12.48 -25.73 -3.45
N CYS A 149 -11.41 -26.42 -3.88
CA CYS A 149 -10.04 -25.96 -3.69
C CYS A 149 -9.75 -24.69 -4.50
N ILE A 150 -10.16 -24.66 -5.78
CA ILE A 150 -10.02 -23.48 -6.64
C ILE A 150 -10.82 -22.29 -6.11
N GLY A 151 -12.02 -22.50 -5.56
CA GLY A 151 -12.82 -21.44 -4.95
C GLY A 151 -12.14 -20.78 -3.76
N ARG A 152 -11.54 -21.59 -2.87
CA ARG A 152 -10.82 -21.09 -1.69
C ARG A 152 -9.58 -20.29 -2.07
N VAL A 153 -8.75 -20.83 -2.97
CA VAL A 153 -7.55 -20.13 -3.47
C VAL A 153 -7.93 -18.85 -4.21
N GLY A 154 -9.01 -18.89 -5.01
CA GLY A 154 -9.52 -17.73 -5.72
C GLY A 154 -9.89 -16.57 -4.79
N VAL A 155 -10.65 -16.83 -3.72
CA VAL A 155 -11.04 -15.77 -2.76
C VAL A 155 -9.82 -15.17 -2.05
N ILE A 156 -8.90 -16.02 -1.59
CA ILE A 156 -7.65 -15.56 -0.95
C ILE A 156 -6.82 -14.74 -1.92
N GLY A 157 -6.65 -15.22 -3.16
CA GLY A 157 -5.88 -14.56 -4.21
C GLY A 157 -6.46 -13.20 -4.58
N VAL A 158 -7.76 -13.11 -4.83
CA VAL A 158 -8.44 -11.84 -5.14
C VAL A 158 -8.35 -10.85 -3.98
N THR A 159 -8.47 -11.32 -2.73
CA THR A 159 -8.32 -10.46 -1.56
C THR A 159 -6.90 -9.88 -1.48
N ILE A 160 -5.88 -10.70 -1.69
CA ILE A 160 -4.48 -10.25 -1.71
C ILE A 160 -4.23 -9.29 -2.88
N MET A 161 -4.75 -9.60 -4.08
CA MET A 161 -4.65 -8.71 -5.25
C MET A 161 -5.32 -7.36 -5.00
N ALA A 162 -6.49 -7.34 -4.35
CA ALA A 162 -7.20 -6.12 -4.00
C ALA A 162 -6.41 -5.28 -2.99
N LEU A 163 -5.83 -5.89 -1.96
CA LEU A 163 -5.01 -5.20 -0.96
C LEU A 163 -3.73 -4.62 -1.58
N LEU A 164 -3.02 -5.39 -2.41
CA LEU A 164 -1.80 -4.93 -3.09
C LEU A 164 -2.11 -3.81 -4.08
N SER A 165 -3.19 -3.93 -4.85
CA SER A 165 -3.64 -2.87 -5.75
C SER A 165 -4.06 -1.61 -4.98
N GLY A 166 -4.73 -1.77 -3.83
CA GLY A 166 -5.10 -0.66 -2.96
C GLY A 166 -3.88 0.07 -2.39
N PHE A 167 -2.88 -0.68 -1.92
CA PHE A 167 -1.61 -0.09 -1.46
C PHE A 167 -0.88 0.64 -2.59
N GLY A 168 -0.83 0.06 -3.79
CA GLY A 168 -0.25 0.71 -4.98
C GLY A 168 -0.96 2.02 -5.34
N ALA A 169 -2.30 2.04 -5.26
CA ALA A 169 -3.11 3.23 -5.51
C ALA A 169 -2.88 4.33 -4.46
N VAL A 170 -2.57 3.97 -3.22
CA VAL A 170 -2.21 4.93 -2.17
C VAL A 170 -0.77 5.42 -2.32
N ASN A 171 0.18 4.55 -2.69
CA ASN A 171 1.59 4.91 -2.83
C ASN A 171 1.87 5.77 -4.10
N TYR A 172 1.13 5.54 -5.18
CA TYR A 172 1.27 6.30 -6.42
C TYR A 172 1.14 7.84 -6.23
N PRO A 173 0.11 8.39 -5.57
CA PRO A 173 0.01 9.83 -5.33
C PRO A 173 1.13 10.33 -4.42
N TYR A 174 1.62 9.57 -3.43
CA TYR A 174 2.77 10.00 -2.63
C TYR A 174 4.03 10.17 -3.49
N THR A 175 4.25 9.28 -4.45
CA THR A 175 5.40 9.35 -5.36
C THR A 175 5.23 10.47 -6.39
N CYS A 176 4.02 10.64 -6.92
CA CYS A 176 3.71 11.66 -7.93
C CYS A 176 3.38 13.04 -7.36
N MET A 177 3.25 13.21 -6.04
CA MET A 177 2.95 14.50 -5.42
C MET A 177 4.02 15.55 -5.74
N SER A 178 5.27 15.14 -5.91
CA SER A 178 6.36 16.02 -6.36
C SER A 178 6.23 16.48 -7.82
N LEU A 179 5.50 15.74 -8.66
CA LEU A 179 5.22 16.12 -10.06
C LEU A 179 4.03 17.09 -10.14
N PHE A 180 3.09 17.02 -9.20
CA PHE A 180 1.92 17.91 -9.12
C PHE A 180 2.10 19.11 -8.19
N ALA A 181 3.07 19.06 -7.27
CA ALA A 181 3.51 20.22 -6.51
C ALA A 181 4.24 21.15 -7.48
N GLN A 182 3.59 22.26 -7.86
CA GLN A 182 4.25 23.29 -8.66
C GLN A 182 5.56 23.70 -7.96
N PRO A 183 6.69 23.73 -8.69
CA PRO A 183 7.92 24.25 -8.11
C PRO A 183 7.68 25.72 -7.76
N VAL A 184 7.78 26.05 -6.47
CA VAL A 184 7.63 27.43 -5.99
C VAL A 184 8.81 28.23 -6.51
N SER A 185 8.55 29.27 -7.31
CA SER A 185 9.61 30.15 -7.83
C SER A 185 10.20 30.97 -6.68
N GLN A 186 11.50 31.25 -6.74
CA GLN A 186 12.19 32.12 -5.77
C GLN A 186 11.58 33.52 -5.73
N GLU A 187 10.98 33.97 -6.83
CA GLU A 187 10.27 35.25 -6.93
C GLU A 187 9.00 35.26 -6.05
N ASP A 188 8.26 34.15 -6.01
CA ASP A 188 7.04 34.00 -5.21
C ASP A 188 7.35 33.93 -3.70
N ILE A 189 8.49 33.32 -3.35
CA ILE A 189 9.01 33.29 -1.97
C ILE A 189 9.33 34.72 -1.52
N GLN A 190 10.10 35.47 -2.31
CA GLN A 190 10.46 36.85 -1.99
C GLN A 190 9.24 37.78 -1.95
N ALA A 191 8.26 37.58 -2.84
CA ALA A 191 7.01 38.33 -2.81
C ALA A 191 6.22 38.03 -1.52
N SER A 192 6.19 36.77 -1.08
CA SER A 192 5.53 36.35 0.16
C SER A 192 6.24 36.90 1.41
N GLU A 193 7.58 36.89 1.44
CA GLU A 193 8.37 37.50 2.51
C GLU A 193 8.14 39.01 2.62
N LYS A 194 8.12 39.72 1.49
CA LYS A 194 7.82 41.16 1.47
C LYS A 194 6.43 41.46 2.02
N ARG A 195 5.41 40.68 1.61
CA ARG A 195 4.04 40.80 2.14
C ARG A 195 3.98 40.54 3.65
N LEU A 196 4.73 39.53 4.12
CA LEU A 196 4.81 39.21 5.55
C LEU A 196 5.48 40.33 6.35
N LEU A 197 6.60 40.87 5.87
CA LEU A 197 7.30 42.00 6.49
C LEU A 197 6.45 43.27 6.53
N GLN A 198 5.72 43.57 5.46
CA GLN A 198 4.77 44.69 5.42
C GLN A 198 3.67 44.54 6.48
N THR A 199 3.10 43.34 6.59
CA THR A 199 2.06 43.03 7.58
C THR A 199 2.60 43.15 9.00
N TYR A 200 3.82 42.68 9.23
CA TYR A 200 4.51 42.82 10.52
C TYR A 200 4.73 44.29 10.90
N GLY A 201 5.16 45.12 9.95
CA GLY A 201 5.32 46.56 10.15
C GLY A 201 3.98 47.25 10.52
N MET A 202 2.89 46.88 9.85
CA MET A 202 1.56 47.39 10.17
C MET A 202 1.08 46.94 11.55
N LEU A 203 1.39 45.71 11.94
CA LEU A 203 1.05 45.15 13.25
C LEU A 203 1.81 45.88 14.38
N LEU A 204 3.10 46.15 14.19
CA LEU A 204 3.90 46.95 15.12
C LEU A 204 3.38 48.38 15.24
N ALA A 205 3.03 49.02 14.12
CA ALA A 205 2.46 50.37 14.12
C ALA A 205 1.13 50.42 14.89
N LYS A 206 0.26 49.41 14.71
CA LYS A 206 -0.99 49.28 15.47
C LYS A 206 -0.73 49.05 16.96
N LYS A 207 0.23 48.20 17.33
CA LYS A 207 0.62 48.00 18.74
C LYS A 207 1.14 49.29 19.38
N ARG A 208 1.98 50.05 18.69
CA ARG A 208 2.47 51.35 19.19
C ARG A 208 1.32 52.34 19.42
N ARG A 209 0.36 52.42 18.49
CA ARG A 209 -0.85 53.25 18.65
C ARG A 209 -1.71 52.82 19.85
N LEU A 210 -1.89 51.51 20.07
CA LEU A 210 -2.63 51.02 21.23
C LEU A 210 -1.98 51.42 22.55
N VAL A 211 -0.66 51.24 22.66
CA VAL A 211 0.09 51.64 23.87
C VAL A 211 0.02 53.16 24.09
N GLN A 212 0.09 53.95 23.03
CA GLN A 212 -0.05 55.40 23.13
C GLN A 212 -1.44 55.80 23.63
N VAL A 213 -2.51 55.22 23.06
CA VAL A 213 -3.89 55.48 23.51
C VAL A 213 -4.10 55.00 24.95
N GLU A 214 -3.51 53.88 25.36
CA GLU A 214 -3.55 53.43 26.75
C GLU A 214 -2.82 54.39 27.69
N THR A 215 -1.69 54.95 27.27
CA THR A 215 -0.90 55.91 28.06
C THR A 215 -1.64 57.24 28.19
N GLU A 216 -2.21 57.76 27.09
CA GLU A 216 -3.07 58.95 27.09
C GLU A 216 -4.33 58.74 27.94
N ARG A 217 -4.93 57.54 27.89
CA ARG A 217 -6.07 57.18 28.75
C ARG A 217 -5.66 57.13 30.22
N LYS A 218 -4.49 56.59 30.57
CA LYS A 218 -3.97 56.58 31.94
C LYS A 218 -3.70 58.00 32.46
N CYS A 219 -3.09 58.88 31.66
CA CYS A 219 -2.86 60.29 32.02
C CYS A 219 -4.18 61.09 32.14
N ALA A 220 -5.17 60.82 31.27
CA ALA A 220 -6.50 61.42 31.35
C ALA A 220 -7.31 60.95 32.56
N THR A 221 -6.95 59.82 33.20
CA THR A 221 -7.64 59.33 34.40
C THR A 221 -7.20 60.11 35.66
N THR A 222 -6.12 60.89 35.60
CA THR A 222 -5.71 61.82 36.65
C THR A 222 -6.42 63.19 36.55
N ASN A 223 -6.98 63.56 35.39
CA ASN A 223 -7.68 64.85 35.22
C ASN A 223 -9.21 64.66 35.12
N SER A 224 -9.81 64.67 36.31
CA SER A 224 -11.24 64.70 36.58
C SER A 224 -11.93 65.92 35.94
N SER A 225 -12.58 65.77 34.78
CA SER A 225 -13.85 66.48 34.44
C SER A 225 -14.48 66.15 33.07
N ASN A 226 -13.78 65.59 32.09
CA ASN A 226 -14.32 65.46 30.71
C ASN A 226 -14.92 64.09 30.32
N ARG A 227 -15.48 63.36 31.29
CA ARG A 227 -15.92 61.96 31.16
C ARG A 227 -17.06 61.72 30.15
N PHE A 228 -17.80 62.76 29.74
CA PHE A 228 -19.01 62.62 28.92
C PHE A 228 -18.73 62.52 27.41
N TRP A 229 -17.70 63.20 26.89
CA TRP A 229 -17.36 63.18 25.45
C TRP A 229 -16.62 61.92 24.99
N GLY A 230 -16.05 61.14 25.92
CA GLY A 230 -15.31 59.91 25.60
C GLY A 230 -16.19 58.69 25.33
N VAL A 231 -17.40 58.65 25.88
CA VAL A 231 -18.31 57.50 25.77
C VAL A 231 -18.97 57.45 24.38
N ILE A 232 -19.27 58.60 23.79
CA ILE A 232 -19.93 58.70 22.48
C ILE A 232 -18.99 58.28 21.33
N LYS A 233 -17.67 58.54 21.45
CA LYS A 233 -16.67 58.04 20.49
C LYS A 233 -16.38 56.53 20.66
N ALA A 234 -16.47 55.99 21.88
CA ALA A 234 -16.24 54.56 22.13
C ALA A 234 -17.35 53.65 21.57
N VAL A 235 -18.58 54.16 21.48
CA VAL A 235 -19.73 53.43 20.91
C VAL A 235 -19.67 53.40 19.38
N GLY A 236 -19.17 54.46 18.73
CA GLY A 236 -19.00 54.51 17.27
C GLY A 236 -17.95 53.53 16.72
N THR A 237 -16.95 53.15 17.52
CA THR A 237 -15.92 52.15 17.13
C THR A 237 -16.27 50.73 17.55
N SER A 238 -17.29 50.51 18.39
CA SER A 238 -17.66 49.19 18.90
C SER A 238 -18.62 48.40 17.98
N PHE A 239 -19.18 49.04 16.95
CA PHE A 239 -20.17 48.44 16.06
C PHE A 239 -19.60 47.68 14.85
N VAL A 240 -18.28 47.64 14.65
CA VAL A 240 -17.72 47.16 13.38
C VAL A 240 -17.01 45.81 13.40
N ASN A 241 -16.58 45.16 14.50
CA ASN A 241 -15.84 43.90 14.27
C ASN A 241 -15.67 42.82 15.36
N SER A 242 -16.50 42.72 16.41
CA SER A 242 -16.07 42.01 17.63
C SER A 242 -16.67 40.63 17.95
N SER A 243 -17.48 39.96 17.10
CA SER A 243 -18.09 38.67 17.53
C SER A 243 -18.00 37.48 16.57
N VAL A 244 -17.57 37.64 15.32
CA VAL A 244 -17.62 36.54 14.32
C VAL A 244 -16.27 35.83 14.11
N SER A 245 -15.14 36.44 14.49
CA SER A 245 -13.82 35.94 14.05
C SER A 245 -13.09 34.97 15.00
N THR A 246 -13.47 34.85 16.28
CA THR A 246 -12.66 34.10 17.28
C THR A 246 -12.99 32.62 17.39
N LYS A 247 -14.22 32.20 17.06
CA LYS A 247 -14.60 30.78 17.02
C LYS A 247 -14.08 30.08 15.76
N ALA A 248 -14.19 30.74 14.61
CA ALA A 248 -13.69 30.23 13.34
C ALA A 248 -12.15 30.05 13.35
N LEU A 249 -11.39 31.01 13.91
CA LEU A 249 -9.94 30.86 14.07
C LEU A 249 -9.55 29.72 15.03
N ARG A 250 -10.37 29.41 16.03
CA ARG A 250 -10.09 28.34 17.00
C ARG A 250 -10.31 26.96 16.38
N GLU A 251 -11.29 26.83 15.49
CA GLU A 251 -11.53 25.60 14.71
C GLU A 251 -10.44 25.38 13.66
N GLU A 252 -9.98 26.43 12.97
CA GLU A 252 -8.86 26.32 12.01
C GLU A 252 -7.53 25.95 12.68
N VAL A 253 -7.24 26.53 13.85
CA VAL A 253 -6.02 26.19 14.62
C VAL A 253 -6.08 24.76 15.18
N CYS A 254 -7.27 24.28 15.59
CA CYS A 254 -7.44 22.90 16.05
C CYS A 254 -7.25 21.89 14.90
N HIS A 255 -7.76 22.20 13.70
CA HIS A 255 -7.59 21.38 12.51
C HIS A 255 -6.13 21.33 12.03
N HIS A 256 -5.41 22.46 12.10
CA HIS A 256 -3.98 22.51 11.78
C HIS A 256 -3.10 21.77 12.79
N ILE A 257 -3.41 21.84 14.09
CA ILE A 257 -2.67 21.11 15.13
C ILE A 257 -2.90 19.60 15.02
N LEU A 258 -4.12 19.15 14.71
CA LEU A 258 -4.43 17.74 14.48
C LEU A 258 -3.71 17.20 13.24
N PHE A 259 -3.64 18.00 12.17
CA PHE A 259 -2.92 17.67 10.94
C PHE A 259 -1.40 17.57 11.19
N ILE A 260 -0.81 18.50 11.96
CA ILE A 260 0.60 18.45 12.36
C ILE A 260 0.90 17.22 13.22
N TYR A 261 0.03 16.87 14.18
CA TYR A 261 0.22 15.68 15.02
C TYR A 261 0.11 14.37 14.21
N LEU A 262 -0.81 14.31 13.23
CA LEU A 262 -0.96 13.15 12.34
C LEU A 262 0.26 13.01 11.41
N THR A 263 0.79 14.13 10.92
CA THR A 263 1.98 14.17 10.05
C THR A 263 3.25 13.79 10.84
N HIS A 264 3.35 14.20 12.11
CA HIS A 264 4.46 13.84 12.99
C HIS A 264 4.38 12.36 13.44
N CYS A 265 3.18 11.80 13.59
CA CYS A 265 3.00 10.36 13.85
C CYS A 265 3.37 9.50 12.63
N LEU A 266 3.06 9.97 11.41
CA LEU A 266 3.44 9.32 10.14
C LEU A 266 4.94 9.39 9.87
N LEU A 267 5.61 10.49 10.26
CA LEU A 267 7.07 10.64 10.14
C LEU A 267 7.87 9.80 11.15
N VAL A 268 7.32 9.55 12.35
CA VAL A 268 7.96 8.73 13.39
C VAL A 268 7.84 7.22 13.11
N PHE A 269 6.87 6.79 12.29
CA PHE A 269 6.66 5.38 11.92
C PHE A 269 7.35 4.95 10.63
N GLN A 270 8.31 5.73 10.13
CA GLN A 270 9.20 5.29 9.06
C GLN A 270 10.33 4.45 9.68
N PRO A 271 10.35 3.12 9.50
CA PRO A 271 11.48 2.32 9.97
C PRO A 271 12.73 2.75 9.21
N ILE A 272 13.66 3.25 10.02
CA ILE A 272 15.05 3.53 9.73
C ILE A 272 15.67 2.35 8.99
N LEU A 273 16.30 2.68 7.86
CA LEU A 273 17.38 1.90 7.26
C LEU A 273 18.61 2.02 8.15
#